data_AF-A0A381C977-F1
#
_entry.id   AF-A0A381C977-F1
#
_cell.length_a   1.000
_cell.length_b   1.000
_cell.length_c   1.000
_cell.angle_alpha   90.00
_cell.angle_beta   90.00
_cell.angle_gamma   90.00
#
_symmetry.space_group_name_H-M   'P 1'
#
loop_
_entity.id
_entity.type
_entity.pdbx_description
1 polymer ?
#
loop_
_entity_poly.entity_id
_entity_poly.type
_entity_poly.pdbx_seq_one_letter_code
_entity_poly.pdbx_strand_id
1 'polypeptide(L)'
;MLNQHVLEYCSSIYDFLKGLPLSLFAATFAIYFAYMKISNKVAFSYSVSFRESGDKLTDFILKNQRDKTYSIKKILCKLNDGNLIILKDFQPPLLLKPFETALVEFDDVSMWLDKEGVKYHPDYSELFEITLLLHSGGSVKCINKYHSDYKEATISPYVSRFDGLILTQNMKFVMKVVTDNKTKDLIIYSHGWIEGDAYFGGYNCLNKEDVSLYRIVEIISEKKFNLSWDYYVVFEINDFRVKKVYDSRCQVELSNT
;
A
#
# COMPACT_ATOMS: atom_id res chain seq x y z
N MET A 1 34.12 72.22 19.06
CA MET A 1 34.99 71.43 18.17
C MET A 1 34.96 69.99 18.65
N LEU A 2 34.44 69.06 17.85
CA LEU A 2 34.42 67.65 18.21
C LEU A 2 35.86 67.12 18.10
N ASN A 3 36.35 66.45 19.15
CA ASN A 3 37.73 65.99 19.23
C ASN A 3 38.02 64.96 18.13
N GLN A 4 38.95 65.27 17.24
CA GLN A 4 39.27 64.49 16.04
C GLN A 4 39.71 63.06 16.38
N HIS A 5 40.39 62.89 17.52
CA HIS A 5 40.75 61.58 18.06
C HIS A 5 39.56 60.74 18.51
N VAL A 6 38.48 61.38 18.98
CA VAL A 6 37.25 60.66 19.39
C VAL A 6 36.51 60.14 18.16
N LEU A 7 36.50 60.91 17.06
CA LEU A 7 35.91 60.48 15.80
C LEU A 7 36.67 59.29 15.18
N GLU A 8 37.99 59.31 15.19
CA GLU A 8 38.82 58.18 14.73
C GLU A 8 38.57 56.92 15.57
N TYR A 9 38.51 57.06 16.89
CA TYR A 9 38.23 55.94 17.81
C TYR A 9 36.85 55.34 17.57
N CYS A 10 35.84 56.19 17.39
CA CYS A 10 34.47 55.75 17.07
C CYS A 10 34.39 55.05 15.69
N SER A 11 35.14 55.53 14.68
CA SER A 11 35.18 54.88 13.36
C SER A 11 35.81 53.49 13.44
N SER A 12 36.90 53.34 14.19
CA SER A 12 37.57 52.05 14.39
C SER A 12 36.69 51.04 15.13
N ILE A 13 35.93 51.49 16.13
CA ILE A 13 34.96 50.64 16.85
C ILE A 13 33.81 50.24 15.93
N TYR A 14 33.31 51.16 15.09
CA TYR A 14 32.25 50.88 14.13
C TYR A 14 32.69 49.85 13.08
N ASP A 15 33.90 49.98 12.53
CA ASP A 15 34.43 49.02 11.56
C ASP A 15 34.67 47.64 12.17
N PHE A 16 35.11 47.58 13.43
CA PHE A 16 35.22 46.32 14.18
C PHE A 16 33.85 45.67 14.44
N LEU A 17 32.86 46.46 14.86
CA LEU A 17 31.49 46.01 15.09
C LEU A 17 30.74 45.65 13.79
N LYS A 18 31.17 46.15 12.64
CA LYS A 18 30.58 45.85 11.34
C LYS A 18 30.90 44.43 10.86
N GLY A 19 32.08 43.90 11.19
CA GLY A 19 32.52 42.54 10.82
C GLY A 19 32.10 41.44 11.81
N LEU A 20 31.94 41.79 13.09
CA LEU A 20 31.62 40.85 14.17
C LEU A 20 30.33 40.04 13.93
N PRO A 21 29.19 40.65 13.52
CA PRO A 21 27.93 39.93 13.32
C PRO A 21 28.06 38.87 12.24
N LEU A 22 28.70 39.20 11.11
CA LEU A 22 28.87 38.28 9.99
C LEU A 22 29.74 37.07 10.39
N SER A 23 30.80 37.30 11.18
CA SER A 23 31.65 36.22 11.68
C SER A 23 30.92 35.31 12.68
N LEU A 24 30.07 35.87 13.54
CA LEU A 24 29.23 35.11 14.46
C LEU A 24 28.17 34.28 13.72
N PHE A 25 27.54 34.86 12.68
CA PHE A 25 26.64 34.12 11.80
C PHE A 25 27.38 32.97 11.09
N ALA A 26 28.54 33.22 10.51
CA ALA A 26 29.33 32.16 9.86
C ALA A 26 29.72 31.05 10.85
N ALA A 27 30.15 31.39 12.07
CA ALA A 27 30.51 30.42 13.10
C ALA A 27 29.32 29.55 13.53
N THR A 28 28.14 30.14 13.71
CA THR A 28 26.92 29.40 14.07
C THR A 28 26.49 28.42 12.98
N PHE A 29 26.55 28.82 11.71
CA PHE A 29 26.31 27.90 10.59
C PHE A 29 27.37 26.79 10.51
N ALA A 30 28.64 27.11 10.72
CA ALA A 30 29.72 26.11 10.72
C ALA A 30 29.50 25.05 11.81
N ILE A 31 29.15 25.47 13.02
CA ILE A 31 28.81 24.56 14.13
C ILE A 31 27.60 23.71 13.78
N TYR A 32 26.55 24.30 13.21
CA TYR A 32 25.34 23.58 12.80
C TYR A 32 25.64 22.50 11.75
N PHE A 33 26.38 22.83 10.69
CA PHE A 33 26.74 21.87 9.64
C PHE A 33 27.69 20.78 10.15
N ALA A 34 28.64 21.13 11.04
CA ALA A 34 29.48 20.15 11.70
C ALA A 34 28.63 19.16 12.52
N TYR A 35 27.67 19.65 13.29
CA TYR A 35 26.73 18.81 14.04
C TYR A 35 25.90 17.91 13.12
N MET A 36 25.40 18.43 12.00
CA MET A 36 24.62 17.66 11.02
C MET A 36 25.42 16.54 10.34
N LYS A 37 26.74 16.71 10.21
CA LYS A 37 27.64 15.71 9.61
C LYS A 37 28.10 14.64 10.60
N ILE A 38 28.31 15.01 11.86
CA ILE A 38 28.83 14.09 12.89
C ILE A 38 27.71 13.28 13.54
N SER A 39 26.59 13.92 13.88
CA SER A 39 25.51 13.24 14.61
C SER A 39 24.81 12.17 13.78
N ASN A 40 24.21 11.17 14.46
CA ASN A 40 23.42 10.12 13.84
C ASN A 40 21.93 10.41 14.03
N LYS A 41 21.15 10.42 12.94
CA LYS A 41 19.69 10.54 13.05
C LYS A 41 19.00 9.95 11.82
N VAL A 42 18.56 8.70 11.97
CA VAL A 42 17.68 8.03 11.01
C VAL A 42 16.35 7.79 11.70
N ALA A 43 15.27 8.17 11.04
CA ALA A 43 13.92 7.90 11.50
C ALA A 43 13.30 6.76 10.69
N PHE A 44 12.33 6.07 11.28
CA PHE A 44 11.54 5.08 10.56
C PHE A 44 10.03 5.28 10.76
N SER A 45 9.26 4.78 9.80
CA SER A 45 7.80 4.63 9.84
C SER A 45 7.42 3.29 9.24
N TYR A 46 6.28 2.72 9.64
CA TYR A 46 5.83 1.40 9.20
C TYR A 46 4.32 1.26 9.34
N SER A 47 3.79 0.22 8.70
CA SER A 47 2.45 -0.32 8.91
C SER A 47 2.56 -1.80 9.30
N VAL A 48 1.54 -2.34 9.96
CA VAL A 48 1.49 -3.76 10.34
C VAL A 48 0.40 -4.46 9.54
N SER A 49 0.75 -5.57 8.90
CA SER A 49 -0.19 -6.47 8.25
C SER A 49 -0.30 -7.74 9.09
N PHE A 50 -1.48 -7.97 9.67
CA PHE A 50 -1.80 -9.17 10.42
C PHE A 50 -2.00 -10.35 9.46
N ARG A 51 -1.30 -11.47 9.71
CA ARG A 51 -1.40 -12.72 8.93
C ARG A 51 -1.39 -13.93 9.87
N GLU A 52 -1.96 -15.05 9.44
CA GLU A 52 -1.93 -16.31 10.22
C GLU A 52 -0.51 -16.84 10.48
N SER A 53 0.45 -16.50 9.61
CA SER A 53 1.88 -16.84 9.76
C SER A 53 2.65 -15.93 10.73
N GLY A 54 1.98 -14.92 11.29
CA GLY A 54 2.58 -13.87 12.13
C GLY A 54 2.54 -12.50 11.47
N ASP A 55 2.61 -11.46 12.29
CA ASP A 55 2.53 -10.07 11.84
C ASP A 55 3.70 -9.73 10.91
N LYS A 56 3.42 -8.89 9.91
CA LYS A 56 4.41 -8.41 8.95
C LYS A 56 4.50 -6.90 8.99
N LEU A 57 5.71 -6.38 9.13
CA LEU A 57 6.00 -4.97 8.86
C LEU A 57 5.87 -4.70 7.36
N THR A 58 5.05 -3.72 7.01
CA THR A 58 4.75 -3.26 5.65
C THR A 58 4.98 -1.76 5.57
N ASP A 59 5.12 -1.23 4.36
CA ASP A 59 5.38 0.20 4.12
C ASP A 59 6.51 0.79 4.98
N PHE A 60 7.56 -0.01 5.19
CA PHE A 60 8.64 0.35 6.09
C PHE A 60 9.55 1.37 5.43
N ILE A 61 9.56 2.59 5.95
CA ILE A 61 10.28 3.70 5.36
C ILE A 61 11.39 4.13 6.31
N LEU A 62 12.60 4.24 5.77
CA LEU A 62 13.74 4.87 6.45
C LEU A 62 13.93 6.29 5.94
N LYS A 63 14.08 7.24 6.85
CA LYS A 63 14.36 8.65 6.53
C LYS A 63 15.64 9.11 7.19
N ASN A 64 16.63 9.48 6.37
CA ASN A 64 17.83 10.14 6.83
C ASN A 64 17.54 11.61 7.19
N GLN A 65 17.97 12.06 8.36
CA GLN A 65 17.83 13.45 8.80
C GLN A 65 19.17 14.17 8.94
N ARG A 66 20.22 13.60 8.34
CA ARG A 66 21.60 14.07 8.47
C ARG A 66 22.27 14.20 7.11
N ASP A 67 23.29 15.06 7.09
CA ASP A 67 24.10 15.29 5.91
C ASP A 67 25.25 14.29 5.83
N LYS A 68 24.88 13.00 5.76
CA LYS A 68 25.82 11.89 5.57
C LYS A 68 25.14 10.67 4.99
N THR A 69 25.86 9.91 4.19
CA THR A 69 25.38 8.65 3.63
C THR A 69 25.53 7.51 4.63
N TYR A 70 24.52 6.67 4.74
CA TYR A 70 24.57 5.41 5.49
C TYR A 70 24.60 4.22 4.53
N SER A 71 25.60 3.36 4.66
CA SER A 71 25.66 2.08 3.94
C SER A 71 25.12 0.99 4.86
N ILE A 72 23.84 0.66 4.72
CA ILE A 72 23.10 -0.25 5.60
C ILE A 72 23.28 -1.69 5.12
N LYS A 73 23.83 -2.54 5.98
CA LYS A 73 23.99 -3.98 5.75
C LYS A 73 22.80 -4.76 6.28
N LYS A 74 22.32 -4.47 7.50
CA LYS A 74 21.19 -5.18 8.11
C LYS A 74 20.23 -4.23 8.80
N ILE A 75 18.97 -4.63 8.84
CA ILE A 75 17.96 -4.02 9.70
C ILE A 75 17.64 -5.05 10.79
N LEU A 76 17.85 -4.64 12.03
CA LEU A 76 17.52 -5.40 13.22
C LEU A 76 16.31 -4.78 13.92
N CYS A 77 15.43 -5.63 14.42
CA CYS A 77 14.32 -5.25 15.27
C CYS A 77 14.49 -5.91 16.64
N LYS A 78 14.50 -5.11 17.69
CA LYS A 78 14.45 -5.60 19.07
C LYS A 78 13.03 -5.43 19.57
N LEU A 79 12.37 -6.55 19.86
CA LEU A 79 11.02 -6.60 20.37
C LEU A 79 11.00 -6.38 21.90
N ASN A 80 9.81 -6.11 22.44
CA ASN A 80 9.61 -5.83 23.87
C ASN A 80 9.98 -7.01 24.78
N ASP A 81 9.79 -8.24 24.29
CA ASP A 81 10.22 -9.47 24.98
C ASP A 81 11.75 -9.65 25.03
N GLY A 82 12.51 -8.72 24.43
CA GLY A 82 13.96 -8.72 24.39
C GLY A 82 14.56 -9.50 23.21
N ASN A 83 13.73 -10.20 22.42
CA ASN A 83 14.19 -10.92 21.25
C ASN A 83 14.68 -9.97 20.15
N LEU A 84 15.73 -10.40 19.45
CA LEU A 84 16.35 -9.64 18.38
C LEU A 84 16.17 -10.37 17.06
N ILE A 85 15.48 -9.72 16.13
CA ILE A 85 15.14 -10.27 14.83
C ILE A 85 15.90 -9.54 13.74
N ILE A 86 16.38 -10.30 12.75
CA ILE A 86 16.91 -9.73 11.51
C ILE A 86 15.73 -9.56 10.55
N LEU A 87 15.32 -8.32 10.29
CA LEU A 87 14.23 -8.04 9.36
C LEU A 87 14.70 -8.11 7.90
N LYS A 88 15.94 -7.68 7.63
CA LYS A 88 16.55 -7.73 6.30
C LYS A 88 18.06 -7.77 6.37
N ASP A 89 18.66 -8.58 5.51
CA ASP A 89 20.10 -8.62 5.24
C ASP A 89 20.32 -8.21 3.78
N PHE A 90 20.95 -7.05 3.57
CA PHE A 90 21.12 -6.46 2.25
C PHE A 90 22.41 -6.95 1.58
N GLN A 91 22.27 -7.56 0.41
CA GLN A 91 23.37 -7.92 -0.47
C GLN A 91 23.00 -7.56 -1.92
N PRO A 92 23.49 -6.42 -2.47
CA PRO A 92 24.42 -5.45 -1.90
C PRO A 92 23.83 -4.54 -0.80
N PRO A 93 24.65 -3.81 0.00
CA PRO A 93 24.16 -2.90 1.04
C PRO A 93 23.24 -1.80 0.49
N LEU A 94 22.23 -1.41 1.27
CA LEU A 94 21.36 -0.27 0.96
C LEU A 94 22.10 1.04 1.26
N LEU A 95 22.26 1.89 0.24
CA LEU A 95 22.80 3.24 0.40
C LEU A 95 21.66 4.21 0.66
N LEU A 96 21.66 4.82 1.85
CA LEU A 96 20.74 5.89 2.23
C LEU A 96 21.48 7.23 2.24
N LYS A 97 21.32 8.01 1.18
CA LYS A 97 22.00 9.30 0.95
C LYS A 97 21.54 10.38 1.93
N PRO A 98 22.26 11.53 2.02
CA PRO A 98 21.86 12.67 2.81
C PRO A 98 20.41 13.07 2.54
N PHE A 99 19.63 13.22 3.63
CA PHE A 99 18.22 13.63 3.59
C PHE A 99 17.27 12.74 2.75
N GLU A 100 17.74 11.58 2.29
CA GLU A 100 16.97 10.65 1.48
C GLU A 100 15.95 9.88 2.31
N THR A 101 14.92 9.40 1.63
CA THR A 101 13.92 8.49 2.15
C THR A 101 13.92 7.23 1.30
N ALA A 102 13.99 6.06 1.93
CA ALA A 102 13.98 4.77 1.25
C ALA A 102 12.84 3.91 1.76
N LEU A 103 12.02 3.40 0.84
CA LEU A 103 11.08 2.32 1.12
C LEU A 103 11.85 1.00 1.17
N VAL A 104 11.66 0.23 2.23
CA VAL A 104 12.25 -1.09 2.41
C VAL A 104 11.15 -2.13 2.46
N GLU A 105 11.18 -3.03 1.50
CA GLU A 105 10.30 -4.19 1.50
C GLU A 105 10.96 -5.34 2.26
N PHE A 106 10.19 -6.05 3.09
CA PHE A 106 10.63 -7.26 3.77
C PHE A 106 10.08 -8.49 3.06
N ASP A 107 10.89 -9.53 2.97
CA ASP A 107 10.51 -10.80 2.34
C ASP A 107 9.44 -11.51 3.18
N ASP A 108 8.56 -12.26 2.51
CA ASP A 108 7.61 -13.11 3.22
C ASP A 108 8.33 -14.31 3.85
N VAL A 109 7.99 -14.61 5.10
CA VAL A 109 8.50 -15.77 5.83
C VAL A 109 7.37 -16.72 6.15
N SER A 110 7.64 -18.03 6.11
CA SER A 110 6.64 -19.05 6.44
C SER A 110 6.42 -19.18 7.95
N MET A 111 7.48 -19.01 8.74
CA MET A 111 7.46 -19.05 10.20
C MET A 111 8.74 -18.43 10.76
N TRP A 112 8.66 -17.92 11.99
CA TRP A 112 9.84 -17.55 12.77
C TRP A 112 10.19 -18.67 13.74
N LEU A 113 11.48 -18.89 13.94
CA LEU A 113 12.01 -19.82 14.93
C LEU A 113 12.94 -19.04 15.87
N ASP A 114 12.91 -19.37 17.16
CA ASP A 114 13.92 -18.90 18.11
C ASP A 114 15.26 -19.65 17.92
N LYS A 115 16.23 -19.42 18.80
CA LYS A 115 17.55 -20.06 18.70
C LYS A 115 17.50 -21.56 19.00
N GLU A 116 16.47 -21.99 19.71
CA GLU A 116 16.20 -23.36 20.13
C GLU A 116 15.36 -24.12 19.08
N GLY A 117 14.89 -23.43 18.02
CA GLY A 117 14.10 -24.00 16.94
C GLY A 117 12.61 -24.10 17.24
N VAL A 118 12.13 -23.41 18.28
CA VAL A 118 10.72 -23.35 18.66
C VAL A 118 10.03 -22.27 17.85
N LYS A 119 8.76 -22.53 17.45
CA LYS A 119 7.95 -21.56 16.72
C LYS A 119 7.80 -20.26 17.52
N TYR A 120 8.20 -19.17 16.90
CA TYR A 120 8.10 -17.83 17.44
C TYR A 120 7.10 -17.00 16.64
N HIS A 121 6.39 -16.09 17.30
CA HIS A 121 5.50 -15.14 16.64
C HIS A 121 5.92 -13.73 17.07
N PRO A 122 6.54 -12.94 16.17
CA PRO A 122 6.85 -11.55 16.45
C PRO A 122 5.55 -10.77 16.68
N ASP A 123 5.52 -10.02 17.78
CA ASP A 123 4.46 -9.06 18.05
C ASP A 123 4.97 -7.65 17.73
N TYR A 124 4.42 -7.03 16.68
CA TYR A 124 4.74 -5.65 16.28
C TYR A 124 3.66 -4.65 16.71
N SER A 125 2.67 -5.09 17.49
CA SER A 125 1.60 -4.24 18.03
C SER A 125 2.09 -3.35 19.17
N GLU A 126 3.15 -3.77 19.86
CA GLU A 126 3.79 -3.00 20.92
C GLU A 126 5.02 -2.21 20.43
N LEU A 127 5.63 -1.43 21.33
CA LEU A 127 6.87 -0.70 21.05
C LEU A 127 8.01 -1.67 20.69
N PHE A 128 8.72 -1.39 19.61
CA PHE A 128 9.96 -2.09 19.26
C PHE A 128 11.04 -1.11 18.80
N GLU A 129 12.29 -1.55 18.88
CA GLU A 129 13.44 -0.73 18.51
C GLU A 129 14.06 -1.21 17.20
N ILE A 130 14.24 -0.28 16.26
CA ILE A 130 14.99 -0.56 15.03
C ILE A 130 16.44 -0.11 15.16
N THR A 131 17.35 -1.01 14.79
CA THR A 131 18.79 -0.73 14.69
C THR A 131 19.31 -1.11 13.31
N LEU A 132 20.02 -0.19 12.67
CA LEU A 132 20.70 -0.42 11.40
C LEU A 132 22.13 -0.84 11.67
N LEU A 133 22.56 -1.98 11.15
CA LEU A 133 23.98 -2.33 11.09
C LEU A 133 24.57 -1.80 9.80
N LEU A 134 25.65 -1.04 9.92
CA LEU A 134 26.36 -0.43 8.80
C LEU A 134 27.41 -1.39 8.25
N HIS A 135 27.64 -1.33 6.94
CA HIS A 135 28.67 -2.13 6.27
C HIS A 135 30.09 -1.82 6.81
N SER A 136 30.32 -0.59 7.30
CA SER A 136 31.59 -0.14 7.87
C SER A 136 31.84 -0.60 9.32
N GLY A 137 30.98 -1.44 9.92
CA GLY A 137 31.19 -2.00 11.26
C GLY A 137 30.63 -1.19 12.42
N GLY A 138 29.64 -0.32 12.19
CA GLY A 138 28.93 0.43 13.24
C GLY A 138 27.43 0.17 13.24
N SER A 139 26.71 0.75 14.21
CA SER A 139 25.25 0.67 14.29
C SER A 139 24.59 2.02 14.50
N VAL A 140 23.39 2.19 13.97
CA VAL A 140 22.56 3.38 14.16
C VAL A 140 21.21 2.96 14.73
N LYS A 141 20.90 3.39 15.95
CA LYS A 141 19.56 3.25 16.52
C LYS A 141 18.63 4.25 15.84
N CYS A 142 17.53 3.77 15.29
CA CYS A 142 16.56 4.59 14.61
C CYS A 142 15.56 5.21 15.59
N ILE A 143 15.06 6.39 15.25
CA ILE A 143 14.02 7.08 16.01
C ILE A 143 12.68 6.72 15.39
N ASN A 144 11.78 6.14 16.17
CA ASN A 144 10.40 5.98 15.75
C ASN A 144 9.77 7.38 15.64
N LYS A 145 9.41 7.80 14.43
CA LYS A 145 8.72 9.08 14.20
C LYS A 145 7.27 8.90 13.78
N TYR A 146 6.81 7.66 13.66
CA TYR A 146 5.48 7.34 13.18
C TYR A 146 4.87 6.29 14.10
N HIS A 147 4.32 6.77 15.20
CA HIS A 147 3.09 6.22 15.72
C HIS A 147 2.03 7.20 15.21
N SER A 148 1.27 6.85 14.17
CA SER A 148 0.25 7.79 13.70
C SER A 148 -0.83 7.89 14.78
N ASP A 149 -1.01 9.06 15.37
CA ASP A 149 -2.22 9.38 16.15
C ASP A 149 -3.47 9.47 15.25
N TYR A 150 -3.31 9.29 13.94
CA TYR A 150 -4.41 8.92 13.07
C TYR A 150 -4.88 7.53 13.48
N LYS A 151 -6.09 7.46 14.06
CA LYS A 151 -6.85 6.22 14.12
C LYS A 151 -6.79 5.61 12.72
N GLU A 152 -6.25 4.39 12.61
CA GLU A 152 -6.40 3.60 11.39
C GLU A 152 -7.86 3.70 10.93
N ALA A 153 -8.07 3.85 9.62
CA ALA A 153 -9.41 3.90 9.09
C ALA A 153 -10.16 2.65 9.60
N THR A 154 -11.17 2.85 10.45
CA THR A 154 -11.97 1.75 11.01
C THR A 154 -12.82 1.06 9.94
N ILE A 155 -12.73 1.52 8.70
CA ILE A 155 -13.49 1.07 7.54
C ILE A 155 -12.47 0.81 6.44
N SER A 156 -12.28 -0.46 6.08
CA SER A 156 -11.53 -0.88 4.91
C SER A 156 -12.46 -1.14 3.73
N PRO A 157 -12.08 -0.82 2.48
CA PRO A 157 -12.89 -1.14 1.33
C PRO A 157 -12.90 -2.65 1.09
N TYR A 158 -14.08 -3.25 1.08
CA TYR A 158 -14.25 -4.63 0.62
C TYR A 158 -14.38 -4.64 -0.91
N VAL A 159 -13.51 -5.41 -1.59
CA VAL A 159 -13.54 -5.56 -3.05
C VAL A 159 -13.63 -7.04 -3.39
N SER A 160 -14.76 -7.45 -3.95
CA SER A 160 -14.93 -8.77 -4.55
C SER A 160 -14.84 -8.67 -6.07
N ARG A 161 -14.15 -9.62 -6.70
CA ARG A 161 -13.97 -9.65 -8.16
C ARG A 161 -14.42 -10.98 -8.75
N PHE A 162 -14.96 -10.92 -9.95
CA PHE A 162 -15.25 -12.07 -10.80
C PHE A 162 -14.78 -11.80 -12.22
N ASP A 163 -13.79 -12.55 -12.66
CA ASP A 163 -13.20 -12.42 -14.00
C ASP A 163 -12.85 -10.97 -14.40
N GLY A 164 -12.22 -10.24 -13.47
CA GLY A 164 -11.84 -8.84 -13.64
C GLY A 164 -12.94 -7.82 -13.30
N LEU A 165 -14.21 -8.21 -13.22
CA LEU A 165 -15.32 -7.34 -12.83
C LEU A 165 -15.36 -7.12 -11.32
N ILE A 166 -15.53 -5.87 -10.88
CA ILE A 166 -15.80 -5.55 -9.46
C ILE A 166 -17.29 -5.76 -9.21
N LEU A 167 -17.62 -6.68 -8.31
CA LEU A 167 -19.00 -7.00 -7.98
C LEU A 167 -19.61 -5.88 -7.15
N THR A 168 -20.78 -5.39 -7.56
CA THR A 168 -21.53 -4.37 -6.82
C THR A 168 -22.84 -4.94 -6.30
N GLN A 169 -23.42 -4.30 -5.28
CA GLN A 169 -24.69 -4.73 -4.67
C GLN A 169 -25.87 -4.72 -5.65
N ASN A 170 -25.78 -3.93 -6.72
CA ASN A 170 -26.86 -3.79 -7.69
C ASN A 170 -26.78 -4.81 -8.81
N MET A 171 -25.67 -5.55 -8.96
CA MET A 171 -25.55 -6.59 -9.98
C MET A 171 -26.31 -7.83 -9.52
N LYS A 172 -27.17 -8.37 -10.39
CA LYS A 172 -27.92 -9.60 -10.10
C LYS A 172 -27.39 -10.80 -10.86
N PHE A 173 -27.07 -10.61 -12.14
CA PHE A 173 -26.47 -11.65 -12.97
C PHE A 173 -25.29 -11.12 -13.79
N VAL A 174 -24.32 -11.99 -14.04
CA VAL A 174 -23.32 -11.82 -15.09
C VAL A 174 -23.51 -12.97 -16.06
N MET A 175 -23.69 -12.64 -17.33
CA MET A 175 -23.81 -13.61 -18.40
C MET A 175 -22.58 -13.51 -19.30
N LYS A 176 -21.91 -14.64 -19.48
CA LYS A 176 -20.80 -14.78 -20.42
C LYS A 176 -21.34 -15.37 -21.70
N VAL A 177 -21.29 -14.60 -22.78
CA VAL A 177 -21.72 -15.01 -24.12
C VAL A 177 -20.49 -15.30 -24.95
N VAL A 178 -20.47 -16.44 -25.62
CA VAL A 178 -19.38 -16.85 -26.50
C VAL A 178 -19.85 -16.85 -27.95
N THR A 179 -19.07 -16.20 -28.81
CA THR A 179 -19.30 -16.14 -30.26
C THR A 179 -17.95 -16.14 -30.96
N ASP A 180 -17.72 -17.08 -31.87
CA ASP A 180 -16.47 -17.22 -32.64
C ASP A 180 -15.22 -17.22 -31.74
N ASN A 181 -15.27 -18.00 -30.65
CA ASN A 181 -14.23 -18.07 -29.60
C ASN A 181 -13.92 -16.75 -28.86
N LYS A 182 -14.76 -15.72 -28.99
CA LYS A 182 -14.68 -14.50 -28.20
C LYS A 182 -15.74 -14.50 -27.11
N THR A 183 -15.32 -14.26 -25.88
CA THR A 183 -16.22 -14.09 -24.74
C THR A 183 -16.55 -12.62 -24.57
N LYS A 184 -17.84 -12.32 -24.42
CA LYS A 184 -18.34 -11.01 -24.02
C LYS A 184 -19.14 -11.15 -22.74
N ASP A 185 -18.98 -10.16 -21.86
CA ASP A 185 -19.68 -10.11 -20.59
C ASP A 185 -20.89 -9.18 -20.68
N LEU A 186 -22.01 -9.65 -20.14
CA LEU A 186 -23.23 -8.89 -19.96
C LEU A 186 -23.60 -8.87 -18.49
N ILE A 187 -23.75 -7.68 -17.94
CA ILE A 187 -24.08 -7.46 -16.54
C ILE A 187 -25.54 -7.06 -16.48
N ILE A 188 -26.35 -7.83 -15.76
CA ILE A 188 -27.77 -7.55 -15.55
C ILE A 188 -27.94 -7.09 -14.11
N TYR A 189 -28.41 -5.86 -13.94
CA TYR A 189 -28.63 -5.26 -12.64
C TYR A 189 -30.01 -5.62 -12.08
N SER A 190 -30.17 -5.59 -10.76
CA SER A 190 -31.42 -5.88 -10.03
C SER A 190 -32.60 -4.97 -10.41
N HIS A 191 -32.34 -3.84 -11.06
CA HIS A 191 -33.35 -2.90 -11.57
C HIS A 191 -33.62 -3.08 -13.08
N GLY A 192 -33.01 -4.09 -13.71
CA GLY A 192 -33.28 -4.46 -15.10
C GLY A 192 -32.32 -3.87 -16.13
N TRP A 193 -31.50 -2.88 -15.79
CA TRP A 193 -30.48 -2.38 -16.71
C TRP A 193 -29.50 -3.50 -17.10
N ILE A 194 -29.12 -3.51 -18.37
CA ILE A 194 -28.15 -4.43 -18.94
C ILE A 194 -26.97 -3.60 -19.42
N GLU A 195 -25.77 -3.95 -18.99
CA GLU A 195 -24.51 -3.33 -19.41
C GLU A 195 -23.62 -4.36 -20.10
N GLY A 196 -22.93 -3.94 -21.16
CA GLY A 196 -21.94 -4.75 -21.87
C GLY A 196 -22.03 -4.60 -23.39
N ASP A 197 -20.97 -5.04 -24.07
CA ASP A 197 -20.75 -4.81 -25.51
C ASP A 197 -21.61 -5.71 -26.43
N ALA A 198 -22.51 -6.49 -25.85
CA ALA A 198 -23.40 -7.43 -26.54
C ALA A 198 -24.83 -7.31 -26.02
N TYR A 199 -25.34 -6.07 -25.86
CA TYR A 199 -26.77 -5.86 -25.60
C TYR A 199 -27.57 -6.79 -26.49
N PHE A 200 -28.63 -7.38 -25.94
CA PHE A 200 -29.63 -8.22 -26.59
C PHE A 200 -30.16 -7.60 -27.90
N GLY A 201 -29.37 -7.58 -28.98
CA GLY A 201 -29.64 -6.81 -30.20
C GLY A 201 -29.93 -5.31 -29.99
N GLY A 202 -29.34 -4.67 -28.97
CA GLY A 202 -29.65 -3.27 -28.60
C GLY A 202 -30.73 -3.10 -27.52
N TYR A 203 -31.26 -4.20 -26.99
CA TYR A 203 -32.13 -4.20 -25.83
C TYR A 203 -31.29 -4.11 -24.54
N ASN A 204 -31.44 -3.00 -23.81
CA ASN A 204 -30.58 -2.64 -22.67
C ASN A 204 -31.31 -2.57 -21.32
N CYS A 205 -32.58 -2.97 -21.27
CA CYS A 205 -33.38 -2.88 -20.06
C CYS A 205 -34.46 -3.97 -20.00
N LEU A 206 -34.52 -4.70 -18.90
CA LEU A 206 -35.63 -5.59 -18.51
C LEU A 206 -36.56 -4.84 -17.56
N ASN A 207 -37.84 -5.23 -17.50
CA ASN A 207 -38.64 -4.82 -16.35
C ASN A 207 -38.06 -5.46 -15.09
N LYS A 208 -38.21 -4.79 -13.95
CA LYS A 208 -37.65 -5.27 -12.68
C LYS A 208 -38.17 -6.66 -12.31
N GLU A 209 -39.43 -6.93 -12.63
CA GLU A 209 -40.13 -8.20 -12.39
C GLU A 209 -39.59 -9.33 -13.28
N ASP A 210 -38.99 -8.99 -14.42
CA ASP A 210 -38.39 -9.93 -15.37
C ASP A 210 -36.93 -10.28 -15.01
N VAL A 211 -36.34 -9.67 -13.97
CA VAL A 211 -34.97 -9.97 -13.52
C VAL A 211 -34.92 -11.27 -12.71
N SER A 212 -35.16 -12.39 -13.39
CA SER A 212 -35.00 -13.74 -12.86
C SER A 212 -34.35 -14.63 -13.91
N LEU A 213 -33.68 -15.70 -13.47
CA LEU A 213 -33.00 -16.61 -14.40
C LEU A 213 -33.96 -17.18 -15.46
N TYR A 214 -35.14 -17.64 -15.02
CA TYR A 214 -36.16 -18.20 -15.90
C TYR A 214 -36.57 -17.20 -16.99
N ARG A 215 -36.94 -15.97 -16.59
CA ARG A 215 -37.38 -14.93 -17.53
C ARG A 215 -36.26 -14.47 -18.45
N ILE A 216 -35.02 -14.37 -17.96
CA ILE A 216 -33.86 -14.04 -18.80
C ILE A 216 -33.65 -15.10 -19.89
N VAL A 217 -33.69 -16.38 -19.53
CA VAL A 217 -33.55 -17.49 -20.50
C VAL A 217 -34.72 -17.50 -21.49
N GLU A 218 -35.94 -17.27 -21.02
CA GLU A 218 -37.15 -17.19 -21.85
C GLU A 218 -37.05 -16.04 -22.87
N ILE A 219 -36.69 -14.83 -22.43
CA ILE A 219 -36.50 -13.66 -23.30
C ILE A 219 -35.42 -13.91 -24.36
N ILE A 220 -34.31 -14.55 -23.98
CA ILE A 220 -33.25 -14.94 -24.92
C ILE A 220 -33.79 -15.83 -26.04
N SER A 221 -34.62 -16.81 -25.68
CA SER A 221 -35.24 -17.74 -26.61
C SER A 221 -36.30 -17.07 -27.48
N GLU A 222 -37.24 -16.33 -26.87
CA GLU A 222 -38.35 -15.64 -27.56
C GLU A 222 -37.84 -14.62 -28.58
N LYS A 223 -36.82 -13.84 -28.19
CA LYS A 223 -36.20 -12.83 -29.05
C LYS A 223 -35.12 -13.40 -29.96
N LYS A 224 -34.82 -14.70 -29.85
CA LYS A 224 -33.87 -15.43 -30.68
C LYS A 224 -32.44 -14.89 -30.62
N PHE A 225 -32.03 -14.31 -29.48
CA PHE A 225 -30.67 -13.79 -29.32
C PHE A 225 -29.62 -14.91 -29.34
N ASN A 226 -30.00 -16.08 -28.82
CA ASN A 226 -29.19 -17.29 -28.82
C ASN A 226 -28.80 -17.78 -30.22
N LEU A 227 -29.52 -17.43 -31.29
CA LEU A 227 -29.18 -17.86 -32.65
C LEU A 227 -27.82 -17.33 -33.14
N SER A 228 -27.36 -16.22 -32.56
CA SER A 228 -26.08 -15.60 -32.93
C SER A 228 -24.91 -16.00 -32.02
N TRP A 229 -25.14 -16.88 -31.05
CA TRP A 229 -24.16 -17.25 -30.03
C TRP A 229 -23.83 -18.74 -30.11
N ASP A 230 -22.58 -19.09 -29.85
CA ASP A 230 -22.17 -20.50 -29.74
C ASP A 230 -22.78 -21.12 -28.47
N TYR A 231 -22.64 -20.40 -27.37
CA TYR A 231 -23.27 -20.69 -26.09
C TYR A 231 -23.19 -19.49 -25.16
N TYR A 232 -23.96 -19.54 -24.08
CA TYR A 232 -23.88 -18.61 -22.96
C TYR A 232 -23.97 -19.33 -21.62
N VAL A 233 -23.37 -18.70 -20.60
CA VAL A 233 -23.37 -19.16 -19.21
C VAL A 233 -23.85 -18.01 -18.34
N VAL A 234 -24.80 -18.28 -17.44
CA VAL A 234 -25.33 -17.27 -16.50
C VAL A 234 -24.82 -17.58 -15.10
N PHE A 235 -24.31 -16.53 -14.47
CA PHE A 235 -23.86 -16.52 -13.10
C PHE A 235 -24.75 -15.59 -12.29
N GLU A 236 -25.23 -16.06 -11.14
CA GLU A 236 -25.96 -15.25 -10.18
C GLU A 236 -24.98 -14.65 -9.18
N ILE A 237 -25.20 -13.38 -8.85
CA ILE A 237 -24.45 -12.66 -7.81
C ILE A 237 -25.35 -12.53 -6.58
N ASN A 238 -24.89 -13.05 -5.45
CA ASN A 238 -25.51 -12.88 -4.14
C ASN A 238 -24.41 -12.58 -3.13
N ASP A 239 -24.56 -11.50 -2.36
CA ASP A 239 -23.59 -11.04 -1.35
C ASP A 239 -22.15 -11.01 -1.86
N PHE A 240 -21.94 -10.42 -3.04
CA PHE A 240 -20.64 -10.32 -3.70
C PHE A 240 -19.96 -11.67 -3.99
N ARG A 241 -20.71 -12.77 -4.00
CA ARG A 241 -20.28 -14.10 -4.41
C ARG A 241 -20.98 -14.50 -5.70
N VAL A 242 -20.30 -15.31 -6.48
CA VAL A 242 -20.77 -15.74 -7.79
C VAL A 242 -21.08 -17.22 -7.79
N LYS A 243 -22.24 -17.60 -8.30
CA LYS A 243 -22.65 -18.99 -8.50
C LYS A 243 -23.05 -19.16 -9.96
N LYS A 244 -22.48 -20.16 -10.64
CA LYS A 244 -22.98 -20.57 -11.97
C LYS A 244 -24.38 -21.16 -11.79
N VAL A 245 -25.38 -20.57 -12.43
CA VAL A 245 -26.78 -20.99 -12.31
C VAL A 245 -27.35 -21.56 -13.60
N TYR A 246 -26.72 -21.28 -14.74
CA TYR A 246 -27.16 -21.83 -16.02
C TYR A 246 -26.00 -21.96 -17.01
N ASP A 247 -26.03 -23.02 -17.82
CA ASP A 247 -25.09 -23.26 -18.92
C ASP A 247 -25.91 -23.82 -20.08
N SER A 248 -26.02 -23.05 -21.17
CA SER A 248 -26.83 -23.42 -22.34
C SER A 248 -26.37 -24.71 -23.03
N ARG A 249 -25.14 -25.18 -22.76
CA ARG A 249 -24.62 -26.44 -23.31
C ARG A 249 -25.11 -27.68 -22.56
N CYS A 250 -25.64 -27.52 -21.34
CA CYS A 250 -25.88 -28.62 -20.41
C CYS A 250 -27.37 -28.92 -20.17
N GLN A 251 -28.29 -28.57 -21.07
CA GLN A 251 -29.73 -28.71 -20.78
C GLN A 251 -30.14 -30.14 -20.36
N VAL A 252 -30.44 -30.27 -19.07
CA VAL A 252 -31.44 -31.19 -18.51
C VAL A 252 -32.59 -30.30 -18.04
N GLU A 253 -33.81 -30.69 -18.38
CA GLU A 253 -35.09 -29.98 -18.22
C GLU A 253 -35.20 -29.16 -16.92
N LEU A 254 -35.44 -27.85 -17.06
CA LEU A 254 -35.97 -27.03 -15.96
C LEU A 254 -37.45 -27.37 -15.79
N SER A 255 -37.76 -28.43 -15.03
CA SER A 255 -39.12 -28.74 -14.62
C SER A 255 -39.56 -27.79 -13.50
N ASN A 256 -40.69 -27.12 -13.72
CA ASN A 256 -41.37 -26.25 -12.75
C ASN A 256 -41.64 -26.96 -11.41
N THR A 257 -41.18 -26.35 -10.31
CA THR A 257 -41.77 -26.49 -8.95
C THR A 257 -41.72 -25.15 -8.26
#